data_AF-A0A0N1EC86-F1
#
_entry.id   AF-A0A0N1EC86-F1
#
_cell.length_a   1.000
_cell.length_b   1.000
_cell.length_c   1.000
_cell.angle_alpha   90.00
_cell.angle_beta   90.00
_cell.angle_gamma   90.00
#
_symmetry.space_group_name_H-M   'P 1'
#
loop_
_entity.id
_entity.type
_entity.pdbx_description
1 polymer ?
#
loop_
_entity_poly.entity_id
_entity_poly.type
_entity_poly.pdbx_seq_one_letter_code
_entity_poly.pdbx_strand_id
1 'polypeptide(L)'
;MEQAAPEAIDLVTFASDAPRLQTVHSADELDRAVAAVTYRGGTSFAGLEKPELPAADTCLLFSDGVATLDNQAAFEPDCPLSIIASAPDANGARLTRMAQAAGGRFLRLTQENGQDVVQTLGKPGIAILAARDDNGRKLPFRTLPAADGRWFAVGKMPETGKVHLSIAGLRKGTAERVYEAPSGPIAPLNAAGALWASQEVDRLGDDPLAHDRMVRLARSFNVAGPSMAFLVLESPDQYLNADIAPSGGFSRQWMADYRSARKTRDQETAHQRQERLAFVVEQWTAHKTWWNSRFKPRPRVKGRSAEVLGAAPPPPPPPAPPAMNIAPPPPVSVILPATQAASAGGDDAANIVVSGQRRSSPVQGAPLAVDVQSRETLAGRTIGLDLESALAERPYLAALDAAKPENRLAVLAAQEETFGTLPAFYLETSEWFRRKGDAGAARDLLFSALELAVVDDETRQIVAFRLEREAISTAPSPCSRRLRQEAISGPSPAARWRWRLPNAGGRTAPRARTIWSGPSHCWRKSCSIPRSATSTGSRRWP
;
A
#
# COMPACT_ATOMS: atom_id res chain seq x y z
N MET A 1 14.09 -13.34 39.54
CA MET A 1 13.43 -13.63 38.25
C MET A 1 13.13 -15.10 38.25
N GLU A 2 11.86 -15.46 38.41
CA GLU A 2 11.42 -16.81 38.10
C GLU A 2 11.62 -16.96 36.58
N GLN A 3 12.64 -17.71 36.18
CA GLN A 3 12.88 -18.00 34.76
C GLN A 3 11.71 -18.83 34.29
N ALA A 4 10.96 -18.34 33.30
CA ALA A 4 9.94 -19.15 32.66
C ALA A 4 10.61 -20.43 32.13
N ALA A 5 10.23 -21.58 32.68
CA ALA A 5 10.74 -22.88 32.29
C ALA A 5 9.58 -23.64 31.61
N PRO A 6 9.35 -23.40 30.31
CA PRO A 6 8.29 -24.09 29.59
C PRO A 6 8.58 -25.59 29.54
N GLU A 7 7.53 -26.41 29.64
CA GLU A 7 7.62 -27.87 29.50
C GLU A 7 7.98 -28.29 28.06
N ALA A 8 7.51 -27.52 27.09
CA ALA A 8 7.83 -27.64 25.68
C ALA A 8 7.69 -26.27 24.99
N ILE A 9 8.40 -26.09 23.88
CA ILE A 9 8.33 -24.92 23.01
C ILE A 9 8.01 -25.40 21.61
N ASP A 10 6.88 -24.95 21.06
CA ASP A 10 6.49 -25.24 19.68
C ASP A 10 7.00 -24.12 18.76
N LEU A 11 8.12 -24.37 18.08
CA LEU A 11 8.68 -23.46 17.10
C LEU A 11 7.92 -23.60 15.77
N VAL A 12 7.31 -22.49 15.33
CA VAL A 12 6.65 -22.40 14.03
C VAL A 12 7.44 -21.44 13.13
N THR A 13 8.05 -21.97 12.07
CA THR A 13 8.65 -21.13 11.02
C THR A 13 7.64 -20.88 9.91
N PHE A 14 7.56 -19.66 9.41
CA PHE A 14 6.60 -19.27 8.38
C PHE A 14 7.22 -18.34 7.34
N ALA A 15 6.75 -18.47 6.11
CA ALA A 15 7.09 -17.63 4.97
C ALA A 15 5.94 -17.78 3.93
N SER A 16 6.27 -17.79 2.64
CA SER A 16 5.32 -18.03 1.56
C SER A 16 5.02 -19.51 1.32
N ASP A 17 5.78 -20.41 1.95
CA ASP A 17 5.53 -21.84 1.99
C ASP A 17 4.63 -22.24 3.18
N ALA A 18 4.33 -23.53 3.32
CA ALA A 18 3.54 -24.01 4.43
C ALA A 18 4.33 -23.87 5.74
N PRO A 19 3.71 -23.38 6.84
CA PRO A 19 4.38 -23.30 8.13
C PRO A 19 4.91 -24.66 8.57
N ARG A 20 6.10 -24.66 9.20
CA ARG A 20 6.73 -25.87 9.73
C ARG A 20 6.73 -25.79 11.24
N LEU A 21 6.21 -26.84 11.87
CA LEU A 21 6.15 -27.00 13.32
C LEU A 21 7.26 -27.94 13.78
N GLN A 22 8.02 -27.51 14.77
CA GLN A 22 9.01 -28.32 15.48
C GLN A 22 8.87 -28.07 16.98
N THR A 23 8.63 -29.14 17.74
CA THR A 23 8.64 -29.06 19.21
C THR A 23 10.07 -29.25 19.73
N VAL A 24 10.49 -28.39 20.65
CA VAL A 24 11.77 -28.45 21.36
C VAL A 24 11.54 -28.36 22.87
N HIS A 25 12.46 -28.88 23.67
CA HIS A 25 12.30 -29.01 25.12
C HIS A 25 13.33 -28.22 25.93
N SER A 26 14.22 -27.47 25.27
CA SER A 26 15.22 -26.64 25.94
C SER A 26 15.60 -25.41 25.12
N ALA A 27 16.17 -24.40 25.79
CA ALA A 27 16.70 -23.22 25.13
C ALA A 27 17.82 -23.56 24.13
N ASP A 28 18.72 -24.49 24.49
CA ASP A 28 19.81 -24.92 23.60
C ASP A 28 19.30 -25.66 22.34
N GLU A 29 18.17 -26.37 22.44
CA GLU A 29 17.49 -26.94 21.27
C GLU A 29 16.83 -25.87 20.41
N LEU A 30 16.19 -24.88 21.03
CA LEU A 30 15.59 -23.75 20.32
C LEU A 30 16.65 -22.94 19.56
N ASP A 31 17.77 -22.61 20.20
CA ASP A 31 18.86 -21.86 19.57
C ASP A 31 19.43 -22.59 18.35
N ARG A 32 19.63 -23.92 18.46
CA ARG A 32 20.06 -24.74 17.33
C ARG A 32 19.01 -24.81 16.22
N ALA A 33 17.73 -24.93 16.57
CA ALA A 33 16.65 -24.97 15.60
C ALA A 33 16.53 -23.65 14.83
N VAL A 34 16.56 -22.51 15.54
CA VAL A 34 16.52 -21.17 14.93
C VAL A 34 17.76 -20.90 14.07
N ALA A 35 18.95 -21.30 14.52
CA ALA A 35 20.19 -21.14 13.73
C ALA A 35 20.20 -21.98 12.43
N ALA A 36 19.39 -23.04 12.37
CA ALA A 36 19.26 -23.88 11.17
C ALA A 36 18.20 -23.36 10.17
N VAL A 37 17.43 -22.33 10.52
CA VAL A 37 16.39 -21.78 9.63
C VAL A 37 17.03 -21.06 8.46
N THR A 38 16.69 -21.49 7.23
CA THR A 38 17.02 -20.77 6.00
C THR A 38 15.86 -19.86 5.63
N TYR A 39 16.07 -18.56 5.69
CA TYR A 39 15.06 -17.57 5.33
C TYR A 39 14.94 -17.45 3.82
N ARG A 40 13.77 -17.80 3.27
CA ARG A 40 13.47 -17.63 1.85
C ARG A 40 11.96 -17.55 1.64
N GLY A 41 11.54 -16.83 0.61
CA GLY A 41 10.14 -16.60 0.31
C GLY A 41 9.69 -15.22 0.78
N GLY A 42 8.38 -15.02 0.76
CA GLY A 42 7.75 -13.78 1.20
C GLY A 42 7.14 -13.93 2.58
N THR A 43 7.16 -12.86 3.38
CA THR A 43 6.47 -12.84 4.67
C THR A 43 4.96 -12.88 4.48
N SER A 44 4.35 -14.05 4.77
CA SER A 44 2.89 -14.25 4.80
C SER A 44 2.43 -14.74 6.18
N PHE A 45 1.38 -14.12 6.71
CA PHE A 45 0.69 -14.62 7.90
C PHE A 45 -0.41 -15.64 7.56
N ALA A 46 -0.69 -15.87 6.27
CA ALA A 46 -1.73 -16.79 5.85
C ALA A 46 -1.31 -18.24 6.09
N GLY A 47 -2.21 -19.05 6.65
CA GLY A 47 -1.96 -20.46 6.88
C GLY A 47 -1.26 -20.77 8.20
N LEU A 48 -0.88 -19.77 8.99
CA LEU A 48 -0.41 -19.95 10.38
C LEU A 48 -1.49 -20.58 11.27
N GLU A 49 -2.75 -20.46 10.89
CA GLU A 49 -3.90 -21.09 11.53
C GLU A 49 -4.10 -22.58 11.16
N LYS A 50 -3.36 -23.10 10.18
CA LYS A 50 -3.53 -24.47 9.66
C LYS A 50 -2.87 -25.58 10.47
N PRO A 51 -1.64 -25.43 10.99
CA PRO A 51 -1.10 -26.47 11.87
C PRO A 51 -1.99 -26.59 13.10
N GLU A 52 -2.34 -27.81 13.50
CA GLU A 52 -2.93 -28.05 14.82
C GLU A 52 -1.85 -27.74 15.86
N LEU A 53 -1.84 -26.50 16.34
CA LEU A 53 -0.91 -26.06 17.37
C LEU A 53 -1.34 -26.65 18.72
N PRO A 54 -0.40 -27.22 19.50
CA PRO A 54 -0.68 -27.59 20.87
C PRO A 54 -1.19 -26.39 21.68
N ALA A 55 -2.00 -26.66 22.71
CA ALA A 55 -2.48 -25.61 23.58
C ALA A 55 -1.30 -24.93 24.29
N ALA A 56 -1.19 -23.60 24.14
CA ALA A 56 -0.10 -22.82 24.69
C ALA A 56 -0.62 -21.75 25.66
N ASP A 57 0.11 -21.54 26.76
CA ASP A 57 -0.18 -20.46 27.72
C ASP A 57 0.24 -19.07 27.20
N THR A 58 1.19 -19.03 26.27
CA THR A 58 1.74 -17.81 25.69
C THR A 58 2.16 -18.06 24.26
N CYS A 59 1.93 -17.07 23.39
CA CYS A 59 2.37 -17.10 22.01
C CYS A 59 3.24 -15.90 21.70
N LEU A 60 4.42 -16.16 21.14
CA LEU A 60 5.38 -15.14 20.73
C LEU A 60 5.54 -15.20 19.22
N LEU A 61 5.37 -14.05 18.56
CA LEU A 61 5.61 -13.91 17.13
C LEU A 61 6.76 -12.95 16.92
N PHE A 62 7.82 -13.42 16.27
CA PHE A 62 8.98 -12.63 15.87
C PHE A 62 8.93 -12.41 14.37
N SER A 63 9.08 -11.15 13.95
CA SER A 63 9.12 -10.74 12.54
C SER A 63 9.87 -9.42 12.43
N ASP A 64 10.28 -9.03 11.23
CA ASP A 64 10.69 -7.65 10.98
C ASP A 64 9.50 -6.67 11.10
N GLY A 65 8.26 -7.16 10.95
CA GLY A 65 7.01 -6.42 11.11
C GLY A 65 6.38 -5.95 9.79
N VAL A 66 6.88 -6.42 8.65
CA VAL A 66 6.39 -6.09 7.32
C VAL A 66 5.80 -7.34 6.65
N ALA A 67 4.48 -7.36 6.41
CA ALA A 67 3.86 -8.38 5.57
C ALA A 67 4.06 -8.02 4.10
N THR A 68 4.75 -8.86 3.34
CA THR A 68 4.86 -8.68 1.88
C THR A 68 3.76 -9.42 1.14
N LEU A 69 3.24 -10.49 1.74
CA LEU A 69 2.14 -11.30 1.25
C LEU A 69 0.98 -11.28 2.23
N ASP A 70 -0.23 -11.37 1.69
CA ASP A 70 -1.46 -11.54 2.46
C ASP A 70 -1.59 -10.58 3.66
N ASN A 71 -1.39 -9.28 3.43
CA ASN A 71 -1.44 -8.27 4.49
C ASN A 71 -2.76 -8.27 5.30
N GLN A 72 -3.85 -8.78 4.71
CA GLN A 72 -5.16 -8.99 5.35
C GLN A 72 -5.29 -10.27 6.18
N ALA A 73 -4.33 -11.20 6.12
CA ALA A 73 -4.38 -12.45 6.86
C ALA A 73 -4.43 -12.13 8.36
N ALA A 74 -5.43 -12.71 9.02
CA ALA A 74 -5.57 -12.62 10.46
C ALA A 74 -4.86 -13.82 11.08
N PHE A 75 -4.03 -13.56 12.08
CA PHE A 75 -3.46 -14.59 12.95
C PHE A 75 -3.95 -14.33 14.36
N GLU A 76 -4.84 -15.20 14.83
CA GLU A 76 -5.56 -15.06 16.10
C GLU A 76 -5.52 -16.40 16.86
N PRO A 77 -4.36 -16.77 17.42
CA PRO A 77 -4.22 -18.03 18.12
C PRO A 77 -4.98 -18.00 19.47
N ASP A 78 -5.29 -19.18 20.02
CA ASP A 78 -6.07 -19.31 21.27
C ASP A 78 -5.23 -19.07 22.55
N CYS A 79 -4.23 -18.19 22.45
CA CYS A 79 -3.25 -17.85 23.49
C CYS A 79 -2.94 -16.34 23.43
N PRO A 80 -2.55 -15.71 24.55
CA PRO A 80 -2.07 -14.33 24.54
C PRO A 80 -0.90 -14.14 23.56
N LEU A 81 -1.13 -13.37 22.49
CA LEU A 81 -0.15 -13.16 21.42
C LEU A 81 0.70 -11.91 21.65
N SER A 82 1.97 -12.10 22.00
CA SER A 82 2.95 -11.01 21.98
C SER A 82 3.69 -10.99 20.65
N ILE A 83 3.62 -9.86 19.94
CA ILE A 83 4.33 -9.66 18.68
C ILE A 83 5.55 -8.80 18.94
N ILE A 84 6.72 -9.28 18.51
CA ILE A 84 8.00 -8.59 18.60
C ILE A 84 8.45 -8.27 17.18
N ALA A 85 8.61 -6.97 16.87
CA ALA A 85 9.10 -6.54 15.56
C ALA A 85 10.31 -5.62 15.65
N SER A 86 11.28 -5.82 14.76
CA SER A 86 12.56 -5.10 14.75
C SER A 86 12.67 -3.99 13.70
N ALA A 87 11.92 -4.04 12.59
CA ALA A 87 12.12 -3.09 11.50
C ALA A 87 11.54 -1.70 11.83
N PRO A 88 12.24 -0.59 11.52
CA PRO A 88 11.75 0.77 11.80
C PRO A 88 10.41 1.07 11.14
N ASP A 89 10.21 0.56 9.93
CA ASP A 89 9.04 0.72 9.06
C ASP A 89 7.93 -0.31 9.30
N ALA A 90 8.09 -1.20 10.30
CA ALA A 90 7.04 -2.11 10.73
C ALA A 90 5.71 -1.38 10.98
N ASN A 91 4.61 -1.91 10.44
CA ASN A 91 3.27 -1.33 10.61
C ASN A 91 2.74 -1.60 12.03
N GLY A 92 3.22 -0.81 12.99
CA GLY A 92 2.91 -0.97 14.40
C GLY A 92 1.41 -0.90 14.71
N ALA A 93 0.63 -0.13 13.95
CA ALA A 93 -0.83 -0.08 14.12
C ALA A 93 -1.47 -1.44 13.79
N ARG A 94 -1.10 -2.05 12.65
CA ARG A 94 -1.57 -3.38 12.27
C ARG A 94 -1.13 -4.45 13.26
N LEU A 95 0.15 -4.47 13.64
CA LEU A 95 0.67 -5.45 14.60
C LEU A 95 0.01 -5.30 15.96
N THR A 96 -0.23 -4.07 16.42
CA THR A 96 -0.99 -3.83 17.66
C THR A 96 -2.39 -4.41 17.58
N ARG A 97 -3.13 -4.17 16.48
CA ARG A 97 -4.47 -4.74 16.30
C ARG A 97 -4.45 -6.27 16.30
N MET A 98 -3.49 -6.88 15.61
CA MET A 98 -3.35 -8.33 15.52
C MET A 98 -3.07 -8.95 16.90
N ALA A 99 -2.15 -8.38 17.67
CA ALA A 99 -1.87 -8.82 19.03
C ALA A 99 -3.08 -8.65 19.96
N GLN A 100 -3.77 -7.51 19.88
CA GLN A 100 -4.94 -7.21 20.71
C GLN A 100 -6.14 -8.12 20.42
N ALA A 101 -6.30 -8.57 19.16
CA ALA A 101 -7.36 -9.50 18.77
C ALA A 101 -7.21 -10.90 19.40
N ALA A 102 -6.00 -11.23 19.88
CA ALA A 102 -5.67 -12.44 20.63
C ALA A 102 -5.27 -12.13 22.09
N GLY A 103 -5.68 -10.96 22.62
CA GLY A 103 -5.47 -10.59 24.03
C GLY A 103 -4.03 -10.26 24.43
N GLY A 104 -3.11 -10.12 23.48
CA GLY A 104 -1.72 -9.80 23.75
C GLY A 104 -1.32 -8.38 23.39
N ARG A 105 -0.04 -8.18 23.08
CA ARG A 105 0.55 -6.85 22.86
C ARG A 105 1.60 -6.84 21.76
N PHE A 106 1.81 -5.66 21.18
CA PHE A 106 2.91 -5.40 20.26
C PHE A 106 4.07 -4.73 21.01
N LEU A 107 5.29 -5.24 20.80
CA LEU A 107 6.54 -4.72 21.35
C LEU A 107 7.53 -4.47 20.20
N ARG A 108 8.03 -3.24 20.10
CA ARG A 108 9.09 -2.90 19.15
C ARG A 108 10.44 -3.27 19.77
N LEU A 109 11.25 -4.04 19.06
CA LEU A 109 12.60 -4.40 19.43
C LEU A 109 13.60 -3.47 18.76
N THR A 110 14.51 -2.90 19.55
CA THR A 110 15.67 -2.13 19.09
C THR A 110 16.94 -2.73 19.70
N GLN A 111 18.12 -2.26 19.27
CA GLN A 111 19.38 -2.77 19.81
C GLN A 111 19.54 -2.48 21.31
N GLU A 112 18.90 -1.41 21.80
CA GLU A 112 19.06 -0.91 23.16
C GLU A 112 18.02 -1.45 24.14
N ASN A 113 16.86 -1.90 23.67
CA ASN A 113 15.70 -2.18 24.53
C ASN A 113 15.40 -3.68 24.76
N GLY A 114 16.29 -4.58 24.31
CA GLY A 114 16.05 -6.03 24.40
C GLY A 114 15.74 -6.51 25.82
N GLN A 115 16.45 -5.97 26.83
CA GLN A 115 16.20 -6.30 28.23
C GLN A 115 14.81 -5.81 28.71
N ASP A 116 14.39 -4.61 28.29
CA ASP A 116 13.08 -4.06 28.64
C ASP A 116 11.95 -4.88 27.99
N VAL A 117 12.15 -5.35 26.77
CA VAL A 117 11.23 -6.25 26.06
C VAL A 117 11.08 -7.55 26.84
N VAL A 118 12.18 -8.20 27.22
CA VAL A 118 12.15 -9.45 28.01
C VAL A 118 11.46 -9.23 29.36
N GLN A 119 11.76 -8.15 30.07
CA GLN A 119 11.08 -7.82 31.33
C GLN A 119 9.58 -7.59 31.13
N THR A 120 9.17 -6.98 30.02
CA THR A 120 7.76 -6.73 29.69
C THR A 120 7.01 -8.02 29.37
N LEU A 121 7.65 -8.97 28.68
CA LEU A 121 7.11 -10.30 28.39
C LEU A 121 6.93 -11.13 29.66
N GLY A 122 7.82 -10.99 30.64
CA GLY A 122 7.75 -11.70 31.92
C GLY A 122 6.68 -11.19 32.89
N LYS A 123 5.98 -10.08 32.59
CA LYS A 123 4.94 -9.52 33.47
C LYS A 123 3.59 -10.21 33.23
N PRO A 124 2.99 -10.87 34.23
CA PRO A 124 1.65 -11.43 34.09
C PRO A 124 0.64 -10.31 33.82
N GLY A 125 -0.31 -10.56 32.92
CA GLY A 125 -1.32 -9.59 32.53
C GLY A 125 -2.68 -10.23 32.31
N ILE A 126 -3.74 -9.41 32.38
CA ILE A 126 -5.09 -9.82 32.00
C ILE A 126 -5.21 -9.67 30.47
N ALA A 127 -5.64 -10.74 29.82
CA ALA A 127 -5.77 -10.82 28.37
C ALA A 127 -7.20 -11.21 27.99
N ILE A 128 -7.88 -10.38 27.18
CA ILE A 128 -9.19 -10.74 26.60
C ILE A 128 -8.91 -11.51 25.31
N LEU A 129 -9.08 -12.83 25.34
CA LEU A 129 -8.75 -13.74 24.23
C LEU A 129 -9.81 -13.71 23.12
N ALA A 130 -11.09 -13.63 23.51
CA ALA A 130 -12.19 -13.64 22.56
C ALA A 130 -13.43 -12.92 23.12
N ALA A 131 -14.23 -12.39 22.21
CA ALA A 131 -15.61 -11.99 22.46
C ALA A 131 -16.52 -12.79 21.51
N ARG A 132 -17.59 -13.40 22.03
CA ARG A 132 -18.54 -14.20 21.26
C ARG A 132 -19.98 -13.84 21.60
N ASP A 133 -20.89 -14.01 20.65
CA ASP A 133 -22.34 -13.97 20.93
C ASP A 133 -22.85 -15.32 21.47
N ASP A 134 -24.13 -15.38 21.82
CA ASP A 134 -24.79 -16.61 22.31
C ASP A 134 -24.73 -17.79 21.33
N ASN A 135 -24.52 -17.52 20.03
CA ASN A 135 -24.37 -18.56 19.00
C ASN A 135 -22.89 -18.97 18.80
N GLY A 136 -21.99 -18.47 19.64
CA GLY A 136 -20.55 -18.71 19.53
C GLY A 136 -19.84 -17.91 18.43
N ARG A 137 -20.54 -16.99 17.74
CA ARG A 137 -19.95 -16.18 16.67
C ARG A 137 -18.99 -15.16 17.26
N LYS A 138 -17.76 -15.11 16.73
CA LYS A 138 -16.76 -14.11 17.15
C LYS A 138 -17.26 -12.69 16.87
N LEU A 139 -17.12 -11.82 17.87
CA LEU A 139 -17.46 -10.42 17.81
C LEU A 139 -16.15 -9.60 17.75
N PRO A 140 -16.02 -8.65 16.81
CA PRO A 140 -14.85 -7.78 16.78
C PRO A 140 -14.86 -6.82 17.97
N PHE A 141 -13.72 -6.71 18.63
CA PHE A 141 -13.52 -5.80 19.76
C PHE A 141 -12.13 -5.16 19.69
N ARG A 142 -11.98 -4.08 20.47
CA ARG A 142 -10.73 -3.38 20.70
C ARG A 142 -10.45 -3.38 22.20
N THR A 143 -9.29 -3.85 22.59
CA THR A 143 -8.78 -3.66 23.96
C THR A 143 -8.19 -2.27 24.11
N LEU A 144 -8.43 -1.63 25.25
CA LEU A 144 -7.86 -0.32 25.58
C LEU A 144 -6.88 -0.46 26.74
N PRO A 145 -5.87 0.43 26.84
CA PRO A 145 -4.97 0.47 27.97
C PRO A 145 -5.74 0.52 29.30
N ALA A 146 -5.33 -0.33 30.23
CA ALA A 146 -5.89 -0.43 31.56
C ALA A 146 -4.74 -0.47 32.57
N ALA A 147 -4.97 0.01 33.78
CA ALA A 147 -4.01 -0.20 34.86
C ALA A 147 -3.95 -1.68 35.26
N ASP A 148 -2.89 -2.05 35.97
CA ASP A 148 -2.67 -3.43 36.42
C ASP A 148 -3.90 -4.03 37.12
N GLY A 149 -4.21 -5.27 36.77
CA GLY A 149 -5.38 -5.98 37.29
C GLY A 149 -6.73 -5.49 36.76
N ARG A 150 -6.76 -4.52 35.83
CA ARG A 150 -7.98 -4.04 35.16
C ARG A 150 -7.91 -4.32 33.65
N TRP A 151 -9.06 -4.23 33.00
CA TRP A 151 -9.19 -4.41 31.56
C TRP A 151 -10.29 -3.49 31.03
N PHE A 152 -10.14 -3.06 29.78
CA PHE A 152 -11.13 -2.26 29.06
C PHE A 152 -11.28 -2.81 27.65
N ALA A 153 -12.52 -2.99 27.21
CA ALA A 153 -12.84 -3.40 25.85
C ALA A 153 -13.98 -2.55 25.29
N VAL A 154 -13.89 -2.24 24.00
CA VAL A 154 -14.97 -1.62 23.23
C VAL A 154 -15.27 -2.48 22.01
N GLY A 155 -16.55 -2.72 21.75
CA GLY A 155 -16.99 -3.58 20.67
C GLY A 155 -18.45 -3.32 20.32
N LYS A 156 -18.91 -3.92 19.24
CA LYS A 156 -20.31 -3.82 18.85
C LYS A 156 -21.15 -4.75 19.72
N MET A 157 -22.02 -4.18 20.56
CA MET A 157 -23.05 -4.95 21.27
C MET A 157 -24.08 -5.46 20.24
N PRO A 158 -24.43 -6.76 20.24
CA PRO A 158 -25.51 -7.26 19.40
C PRO A 158 -26.87 -6.64 19.80
N GLU A 159 -27.80 -6.56 18.84
CA GLU A 159 -29.14 -5.99 19.08
C GLU A 159 -29.97 -6.85 20.06
N THR A 160 -29.71 -8.15 20.07
CA THR A 160 -30.31 -9.14 20.97
C THR A 160 -29.25 -10.14 21.43
N GLY A 161 -29.46 -10.73 22.60
CA GLY A 161 -28.54 -11.73 23.18
C GLY A 161 -27.45 -11.14 24.06
N LYS A 162 -26.47 -11.99 24.41
CA LYS A 162 -25.37 -11.69 25.32
C LYS A 162 -24.02 -11.70 24.62
N VAL A 163 -23.03 -11.08 25.26
CA VAL A 163 -21.62 -11.13 24.88
C VAL A 163 -20.87 -11.94 25.92
N HIS A 164 -20.18 -12.98 25.47
CA HIS A 164 -19.31 -13.84 26.25
C HIS A 164 -17.87 -13.44 26.01
N LEU A 165 -17.14 -13.05 27.06
CA LEU A 165 -15.72 -12.72 27.03
C LEU A 165 -14.90 -13.84 27.65
N SER A 166 -13.96 -14.39 26.87
CA SER A 166 -12.94 -15.32 27.34
C SER A 166 -11.71 -14.55 27.80
N ILE A 167 -11.36 -14.63 29.08
CA ILE A 167 -10.32 -13.82 29.72
C ILE A 167 -9.27 -14.71 30.40
N ALA A 168 -8.00 -14.56 30.00
CA ALA A 168 -6.85 -15.17 30.67
C ALA A 168 -6.24 -14.22 31.72
N GLY A 169 -5.55 -14.78 32.71
CA GLY A 169 -4.85 -14.01 33.76
C GLY A 169 -5.71 -13.61 34.97
N LEU A 170 -7.02 -13.93 34.98
CA LEU A 170 -7.89 -13.74 36.16
C LEU A 170 -7.79 -14.88 37.20
N ARG A 171 -7.50 -16.10 36.72
CA ARG A 171 -7.34 -17.34 37.49
C ARG A 171 -6.50 -18.31 36.67
N LYS A 172 -6.17 -19.48 37.21
CA LYS A 172 -5.57 -20.57 36.41
C LYS A 172 -6.55 -20.97 35.29
N GLY A 173 -6.09 -20.90 34.04
CA GLY A 173 -6.90 -21.12 32.83
C GLY A 173 -7.78 -19.93 32.44
N THR A 174 -8.69 -20.16 31.49
CA THR A 174 -9.57 -19.12 30.93
C THR A 174 -10.83 -18.92 31.78
N ALA A 175 -11.14 -17.66 32.12
CA ALA A 175 -12.38 -17.27 32.77
C ALA A 175 -13.39 -16.72 31.75
N GLU A 176 -14.64 -17.15 31.87
CA GLU A 176 -15.75 -16.63 31.05
C GLU A 176 -16.51 -15.54 31.80
N ARG A 177 -16.81 -14.43 31.13
CA ARG A 177 -17.65 -13.34 31.64
C ARG A 177 -18.77 -13.02 30.65
N VAL A 178 -19.99 -12.88 31.14
CA VAL A 178 -21.17 -12.65 30.31
C VAL A 178 -21.71 -11.24 30.54
N TYR A 179 -21.97 -10.52 29.46
CA TYR A 179 -22.50 -9.16 29.44
C TYR A 179 -23.78 -9.10 28.62
N GLU A 180 -24.75 -8.33 29.11
CA GLU A 180 -26.04 -8.10 28.44
C GLU A 180 -26.19 -6.63 28.08
N ALA A 181 -26.96 -6.35 27.04
CA ALA A 181 -27.28 -4.97 26.66
C ALA A 181 -28.05 -4.29 27.81
N PRO A 182 -27.64 -3.09 28.26
CA PRO A 182 -28.35 -2.40 29.33
C PRO A 182 -29.75 -2.01 28.87
N SER A 183 -30.76 -2.21 29.72
CA SER A 183 -32.16 -1.86 29.44
C SER A 183 -32.47 -0.34 29.55
N GLY A 184 -31.46 0.47 29.86
CA GLY A 184 -31.56 1.91 30.08
C GLY A 184 -31.37 2.74 28.81
N PRO A 185 -31.57 4.07 28.89
CA PRO A 185 -31.36 4.97 27.77
C PRO A 185 -29.90 4.95 27.30
N ILE A 186 -29.70 4.81 25.99
CA ILE A 186 -28.38 4.86 25.35
C ILE A 186 -27.89 6.30 25.36
N ALA A 187 -26.67 6.53 25.85
CA ALA A 187 -26.07 7.86 25.86
C ALA A 187 -25.98 8.44 24.43
N PRO A 188 -26.35 9.70 24.21
CA PRO A 188 -26.33 10.31 22.87
C PRO A 188 -24.93 10.48 22.30
N LEU A 189 -23.88 10.49 23.14
CA LEU A 189 -22.50 10.62 22.71
C LEU A 189 -21.85 9.24 22.50
N ASN A 190 -21.61 8.86 21.25
CA ASN A 190 -21.06 7.57 20.88
C ASN A 190 -19.51 7.55 20.84
N ALA A 191 -18.86 7.99 21.92
CA ALA A 191 -17.39 8.00 22.01
C ALA A 191 -16.80 6.57 21.93
N ALA A 192 -17.45 5.60 22.58
CA ALA A 192 -17.05 4.18 22.49
C ALA A 192 -17.14 3.66 21.04
N GLY A 193 -18.18 4.05 20.30
CA GLY A 193 -18.33 3.72 18.89
C GLY A 193 -17.22 4.30 18.01
N ALA A 194 -16.78 5.54 18.28
CA ALA A 194 -15.64 6.13 17.57
C ALA A 194 -14.33 5.36 17.86
N LEU A 195 -14.08 4.96 19.11
CA LEU A 195 -12.90 4.15 19.48
C LEU A 195 -12.88 2.79 18.77
N TRP A 196 -14.04 2.11 18.70
CA TRP A 196 -14.19 0.87 17.94
C TRP A 196 -14.02 1.12 16.43
N ALA A 197 -14.68 2.14 15.88
CA ALA A 197 -14.66 2.43 14.45
C ALA A 197 -13.27 2.82 13.95
N SER A 198 -12.46 3.52 14.74
CA SER A 198 -11.06 3.84 14.38
C SER A 198 -10.26 2.57 14.08
N GLN A 199 -10.36 1.53 14.92
CA GLN A 199 -9.66 0.27 14.68
C GLN A 199 -10.17 -0.44 13.42
N GLU A 200 -11.49 -0.45 13.23
CA GLU A 200 -12.10 -1.11 12.08
C GLU A 200 -11.81 -0.38 10.77
N VAL A 201 -11.72 0.95 10.79
CA VAL A 201 -11.27 1.75 9.65
C VAL A 201 -9.84 1.42 9.29
N ASP A 202 -8.93 1.35 10.26
CA ASP A 202 -7.55 0.96 9.98
C ASP A 202 -7.46 -0.47 9.43
N ARG A 203 -8.24 -1.41 9.98
CA ARG A 203 -8.31 -2.80 9.50
C ARG A 203 -8.81 -2.87 8.05
N LEU A 204 -9.81 -2.07 7.69
CA LEU A 204 -10.28 -1.97 6.30
C LEU A 204 -9.24 -1.29 5.41
N GLY A 205 -8.39 -0.43 5.96
CA GLY A 205 -7.28 0.21 5.26
C GLY A 205 -6.16 -0.75 4.86
N ASP A 206 -6.08 -1.93 5.49
CA ASP A 206 -5.11 -2.98 5.11
C ASP A 206 -5.49 -3.67 3.78
N ASP A 207 -6.73 -3.47 3.28
CA ASP A 207 -7.21 -4.03 2.01
C ASP A 207 -7.62 -2.91 1.02
N PRO A 208 -6.87 -2.70 -0.08
CA PRO A 208 -7.23 -1.73 -1.10
C PRO A 208 -8.63 -1.93 -1.69
N LEU A 209 -9.14 -3.17 -1.73
CA LEU A 209 -10.49 -3.47 -2.24
C LEU A 209 -11.59 -3.07 -1.25
N ALA A 210 -11.26 -2.80 0.01
CA ALA A 210 -12.19 -2.37 1.04
C ALA A 210 -12.28 -0.84 1.18
N HIS A 211 -11.59 -0.06 0.36
CA HIS A 211 -11.52 1.41 0.44
C HIS A 211 -12.90 2.08 0.58
N ASP A 212 -13.88 1.71 -0.24
CA ASP A 212 -15.21 2.31 -0.17
C ASP A 212 -15.94 1.99 1.15
N ARG A 213 -15.73 0.80 1.71
CA ARG A 213 -16.27 0.41 3.03
C ARG A 213 -15.58 1.21 4.14
N MET A 214 -14.25 1.33 4.06
CA MET A 214 -13.43 2.13 4.96
C MET A 214 -13.92 3.58 5.01
N VAL A 215 -14.07 4.24 3.85
CA VAL A 215 -14.53 5.63 3.73
C VAL A 215 -15.92 5.83 4.33
N ARG A 216 -16.86 4.92 4.07
CA ARG A 216 -18.21 5.01 4.64
C ARG A 216 -18.20 4.91 6.16
N LEU A 217 -17.44 3.97 6.72
CA LEU A 217 -17.35 3.76 8.16
C LEU A 217 -16.68 4.95 8.86
N ALA A 218 -15.59 5.46 8.29
CA ALA A 218 -14.89 6.64 8.78
C ALA A 218 -15.82 7.85 8.87
N ARG A 219 -16.60 8.11 7.80
CA ARG A 219 -17.58 9.20 7.76
C ARG A 219 -18.72 9.02 8.76
N SER A 220 -19.23 7.81 8.96
CA SER A 220 -20.36 7.59 9.88
C SER A 220 -19.97 7.80 11.36
N PHE A 221 -18.71 7.53 11.71
CA PHE A 221 -18.20 7.70 13.07
C PHE A 221 -17.34 8.95 13.26
N ASN A 222 -17.13 9.75 12.21
CA ASN A 222 -16.23 10.91 12.18
C ASN A 222 -14.81 10.56 12.67
N VAL A 223 -14.28 9.42 12.22
CA VAL A 223 -12.92 8.97 12.55
C VAL A 223 -11.99 9.10 11.36
N ALA A 224 -10.71 9.30 11.64
CA ALA A 224 -9.65 9.29 10.64
C ALA A 224 -9.51 7.88 10.03
N GLY A 225 -8.99 7.82 8.81
CA GLY A 225 -8.57 6.55 8.22
C GLY A 225 -7.33 6.71 7.35
N PRO A 226 -6.66 5.60 7.00
CA PRO A 226 -5.57 5.61 6.04
C PRO A 226 -6.02 6.25 4.72
N SER A 227 -5.16 7.06 4.11
CA SER A 227 -5.47 7.79 2.86
C SER A 227 -6.59 8.84 2.98
N MET A 228 -6.94 9.28 4.19
CA MET A 228 -7.81 10.43 4.42
C MET A 228 -7.00 11.62 4.95
N ALA A 229 -7.44 12.82 4.57
CA ALA A 229 -6.92 14.06 5.11
C ALA A 229 -8.03 14.81 5.84
N PHE A 230 -7.73 15.34 7.02
CA PHE A 230 -8.58 16.34 7.63
C PHE A 230 -8.28 17.69 7.01
N LEU A 231 -9.31 18.29 6.46
CA LEU A 231 -9.23 19.63 5.90
C LEU A 231 -9.93 20.58 6.85
N VAL A 232 -9.17 21.53 7.40
CA VAL A 232 -9.70 22.59 8.25
C VAL A 232 -9.93 23.82 7.39
N LEU A 233 -11.18 24.30 7.35
CA LEU A 233 -11.61 25.43 6.53
C LEU A 233 -12.32 26.43 7.45
N GLU A 234 -11.77 27.63 7.54
CA GLU A 234 -12.17 28.70 8.47
C GLU A 234 -12.77 29.91 7.75
N SER A 235 -12.34 30.18 6.51
CA SER A 235 -12.80 31.33 5.72
C SER A 235 -13.62 30.93 4.48
N PRO A 236 -14.51 31.80 3.97
CA PRO A 236 -15.28 31.52 2.76
C PRO A 236 -14.39 31.14 1.57
N ASP A 237 -13.26 31.82 1.40
CA ASP A 237 -12.33 31.60 0.30
C ASP A 237 -11.67 30.22 0.37
N GLN A 238 -11.38 29.72 1.57
CA GLN A 238 -10.86 28.37 1.74
C GLN A 238 -11.88 27.31 1.28
N TYR A 239 -13.16 27.45 1.64
CA TYR A 239 -14.23 26.57 1.14
C TYR A 239 -14.38 26.65 -0.38
N LEU A 240 -14.31 27.85 -0.94
CA LEU A 240 -14.39 28.06 -2.39
C LEU A 240 -13.22 27.39 -3.10
N ASN A 241 -12.00 27.57 -2.60
CA ASN A 241 -10.79 26.99 -3.20
C ASN A 241 -10.77 25.47 -3.13
N ALA A 242 -11.29 24.90 -2.05
CA ALA A 242 -11.44 23.46 -1.89
C ALA A 242 -12.60 22.85 -2.70
N ASP A 243 -13.47 23.67 -3.30
CA ASP A 243 -14.72 23.25 -3.94
C ASP A 243 -15.64 22.45 -3.00
N ILE A 244 -15.69 22.84 -1.72
CA ILE A 244 -16.48 22.19 -0.68
C ILE A 244 -17.58 23.14 -0.21
N ALA A 245 -18.81 22.63 -0.13
CA ALA A 245 -19.91 23.38 0.44
C ALA A 245 -19.76 23.48 1.98
N PRO A 246 -19.84 24.68 2.57
CA PRO A 246 -19.77 24.85 4.01
C PRO A 246 -20.96 24.17 4.70
N SER A 247 -20.69 23.53 5.84
CA SER A 247 -21.73 22.94 6.70
C SER A 247 -22.57 24.02 7.38
N GLY A 248 -23.66 23.62 8.05
CA GLY A 248 -24.38 24.54 8.94
C GLY A 248 -23.49 25.00 10.10
N GLY A 249 -23.83 26.15 10.71
CA GLY A 249 -23.13 26.69 11.89
C GLY A 249 -22.44 28.04 11.66
N PHE A 250 -22.18 28.44 10.41
CA PHE A 250 -21.62 29.75 10.09
C PHE A 250 -22.67 30.87 10.18
N SER A 251 -22.21 32.10 10.41
CA SER A 251 -23.09 33.27 10.49
C SER A 251 -23.80 33.56 9.16
N ARG A 252 -24.94 34.26 9.22
CA ARG A 252 -25.68 34.65 8.02
C ARG A 252 -24.85 35.49 7.05
N GLN A 253 -24.03 36.38 7.58
CA GLN A 253 -23.13 37.24 6.78
C GLN A 253 -22.06 36.40 6.08
N TRP A 254 -21.37 35.53 6.83
CA TRP A 254 -20.33 34.65 6.28
C TRP A 254 -20.85 33.80 5.11
N MET A 255 -22.07 33.25 5.26
CA MET A 255 -22.71 32.46 4.20
C MET A 255 -23.14 33.32 2.99
N ALA A 256 -23.45 34.60 3.19
CA ALA A 256 -23.73 35.53 2.09
C ALA A 256 -22.46 35.84 1.30
N ASP A 257 -21.34 36.07 1.99
CA ASP A 257 -20.04 36.33 1.39
C ASP A 257 -19.58 35.13 0.55
N TYR A 258 -19.66 33.90 1.10
CA TYR A 258 -19.39 32.66 0.37
C TYR A 258 -20.22 32.54 -0.92
N ARG A 259 -21.54 32.76 -0.85
CA ARG A 259 -22.43 32.64 -2.02
C ARG A 259 -22.12 33.68 -3.09
N SER A 260 -21.80 34.92 -2.67
CA SER A 260 -21.41 36.00 -3.59
C SER A 260 -20.12 35.64 -4.33
N ALA A 261 -19.08 35.25 -3.58
CA ALA A 261 -17.79 34.88 -4.15
C ALA A 261 -17.87 33.59 -5.00
N ARG A 262 -18.72 32.61 -4.63
CA ARG A 262 -19.00 31.42 -5.47
C ARG A 262 -19.56 31.82 -6.83
N LYS A 263 -20.57 32.69 -6.84
CA LYS A 263 -21.22 33.16 -8.07
C LYS A 263 -20.21 33.84 -9.00
N THR A 264 -19.37 34.72 -8.46
CA THR A 264 -18.32 35.38 -9.24
C THR A 264 -17.32 34.37 -9.81
N ARG A 265 -16.84 33.42 -9.00
CA ARG A 265 -15.91 32.37 -9.44
C ARG A 265 -16.49 31.50 -10.54
N ASP A 266 -17.76 31.10 -10.41
CA ASP A 266 -18.44 30.26 -11.39
C ASP A 266 -18.59 31.00 -12.74
N GLN A 267 -18.88 32.31 -12.71
CA GLN A 267 -18.93 33.16 -13.90
C GLN A 267 -17.55 33.29 -14.57
N GLU A 268 -16.51 33.59 -13.79
CA GLU A 268 -15.13 33.71 -14.28
C GLU A 268 -14.62 32.40 -14.87
N THR A 269 -14.86 31.28 -14.19
CA THR A 269 -14.48 29.94 -14.67
C THR A 269 -15.19 29.58 -15.97
N ALA A 270 -16.47 29.96 -16.12
CA ALA A 270 -17.21 29.76 -17.36
C ALA A 270 -16.62 30.58 -18.51
N HIS A 271 -16.25 31.83 -18.27
CA HIS A 271 -15.60 32.69 -19.26
C HIS A 271 -14.23 32.13 -19.70
N GLN A 272 -13.34 31.84 -18.73
CA GLN A 272 -12.02 31.26 -19.00
C GLN A 272 -12.11 29.93 -19.76
N ARG A 273 -13.13 29.12 -19.48
CA ARG A 273 -13.37 27.86 -20.21
C ARG A 273 -13.73 28.11 -21.67
N GLN A 274 -14.52 29.15 -21.96
CA GLN A 274 -14.88 29.52 -23.33
C GLN A 274 -13.64 30.02 -24.10
N GLU A 275 -12.86 30.91 -23.49
CA GLU A 275 -11.61 31.42 -24.09
C GLU A 275 -10.59 30.30 -24.34
N ARG A 276 -10.39 29.41 -23.35
CA ARG A 276 -9.51 28.24 -23.50
C ARG A 276 -9.96 27.33 -24.63
N LEU A 277 -11.27 27.09 -24.76
CA LEU A 277 -11.80 26.27 -25.85
C LEU A 277 -11.53 26.93 -27.20
N ALA A 278 -11.78 28.24 -27.33
CA ALA A 278 -11.51 28.98 -28.55
C ALA A 278 -10.02 28.88 -28.94
N PHE A 279 -9.12 29.10 -27.98
CA PHE A 279 -7.68 28.96 -28.18
C PHE A 279 -7.29 27.53 -28.63
N VAL A 280 -7.80 26.48 -27.97
CA VAL A 280 -7.49 25.08 -28.35
C VAL A 280 -7.99 24.77 -29.75
N VAL A 281 -9.18 25.24 -30.13
CA VAL A 281 -9.74 25.07 -31.47
C VAL A 281 -8.88 25.77 -32.52
N GLU A 282 -8.40 26.97 -32.24
CA GLU A 282 -7.48 27.71 -33.10
C GLU A 282 -6.16 26.95 -33.28
N GLN A 283 -5.51 26.55 -32.18
CA GLN A 283 -4.24 25.80 -32.21
C GLN A 283 -4.39 24.47 -32.95
N TRP A 284 -5.48 23.74 -32.69
CA TRP A 284 -5.77 22.49 -33.39
C TRP A 284 -5.97 22.71 -34.89
N THR A 285 -6.64 23.80 -35.26
CA THR A 285 -6.86 24.15 -36.67
C THR A 285 -5.54 24.51 -37.35
N ALA A 286 -4.69 25.30 -36.70
CA ALA A 286 -3.34 25.60 -37.17
C ALA A 286 -2.50 24.32 -37.35
N HIS A 287 -2.57 23.39 -36.40
CA HIS A 287 -1.86 22.12 -36.46
C HIS A 287 -2.35 21.24 -37.62
N LYS A 288 -3.67 21.14 -37.84
CA LYS A 288 -4.23 20.46 -39.01
C LYS A 288 -3.76 21.09 -40.32
N THR A 289 -3.74 22.41 -40.39
CA THR A 289 -3.27 23.14 -41.58
C THR A 289 -1.79 22.86 -41.83
N TRP A 290 -0.95 22.91 -40.79
CA TRP A 290 0.47 22.56 -40.87
C TRP A 290 0.67 21.11 -41.34
N TRP A 291 -0.03 20.15 -40.74
CA TRP A 291 0.07 18.73 -41.08
C TRP A 291 -0.31 18.44 -42.54
N ASN A 292 -1.35 19.14 -43.04
CA ASN A 292 -1.82 19.00 -44.42
C ASN A 292 -1.03 19.86 -45.42
N SER A 293 -0.09 20.69 -44.96
CA SER A 293 0.74 21.53 -45.83
C SER A 293 1.88 20.71 -46.42
N ARG A 294 2.08 20.80 -47.73
CA ARG A 294 3.26 20.24 -48.40
C ARG A 294 4.43 21.21 -48.28
N PHE A 295 5.37 20.90 -47.40
CA PHE A 295 6.62 21.66 -47.28
C PHE A 295 7.56 21.29 -48.42
N LYS A 296 7.83 22.24 -49.33
CA LYS A 296 8.90 22.07 -50.31
C LYS A 296 10.24 22.19 -49.58
N PRO A 297 11.19 21.26 -49.79
CA PRO A 297 12.54 21.44 -49.29
C PRO A 297 13.09 22.74 -49.86
N ARG A 298 13.64 23.60 -48.99
CA ARG A 298 14.36 24.78 -49.49
C ARG A 298 15.48 24.28 -50.41
N PRO A 299 15.69 24.88 -51.59
CA PRO A 299 16.77 24.46 -52.47
C PRO A 299 18.08 24.53 -51.69
N ARG A 300 18.75 23.39 -51.57
CA ARG A 300 20.12 23.33 -51.06
C ARG A 300 20.93 24.19 -52.01
N VAL A 301 21.41 25.35 -51.57
CA VAL A 301 22.33 26.18 -52.35
C VAL A 301 23.58 25.32 -52.60
N LYS A 302 23.63 24.67 -53.76
CA LYS A 302 24.83 24.00 -54.27
C LYS A 302 25.60 25.06 -55.03
N GLY A 303 26.73 25.49 -54.47
CA GLY A 303 27.69 26.36 -55.17
C GLY A 303 28.00 27.66 -54.44
N ARG A 304 28.66 27.55 -53.28
CA ARG A 304 29.85 28.37 -53.06
C ARG A 304 30.92 27.41 -52.55
N SER A 305 31.75 26.93 -53.46
CA SER A 305 33.11 26.54 -53.12
C SER A 305 33.67 27.66 -52.23
N ALA A 306 34.06 27.31 -51.01
CA ALA A 306 34.86 28.18 -50.17
C ALA A 306 36.20 28.35 -50.89
N GLU A 307 36.26 29.36 -51.76
CA GLU A 307 37.52 29.88 -52.27
C GLU A 307 38.25 30.49 -51.07
N VAL A 308 39.35 29.84 -50.69
CA VAL A 308 40.29 30.33 -49.68
C VAL A 308 41.00 31.52 -50.29
N LEU A 309 40.47 32.72 -50.06
CA LEU A 309 41.18 33.98 -50.24
C LEU A 309 40.88 34.92 -49.07
N GLY A 310 41.90 35.09 -48.21
CA GLY A 310 42.01 36.18 -47.23
C GLY A 310 41.10 36.09 -46.01
N ALA A 311 41.65 35.66 -44.88
CA ALA A 311 41.02 35.85 -43.58
C ALA A 311 40.86 37.36 -43.28
N ALA A 312 39.64 37.87 -43.40
CA ALA A 312 39.21 39.09 -42.74
C ALA A 312 38.72 38.75 -41.32
N PRO A 313 39.07 39.53 -40.28
CA PRO A 313 38.66 39.22 -38.92
C PRO A 313 37.13 39.33 -38.76
N PRO A 314 36.52 38.53 -37.87
CA PRO A 314 35.07 38.50 -37.69
C PRO A 314 34.54 39.83 -37.11
N PRO A 315 33.33 40.27 -37.49
CA PRO A 315 32.68 41.42 -36.86
C PRO A 315 32.35 41.13 -35.38
N PRO A 316 32.34 42.16 -34.51
CA PRO A 316 32.05 41.97 -33.09
C PRO A 316 30.60 41.49 -32.86
N PRO A 317 30.36 40.69 -31.81
CA PRO A 317 29.04 40.18 -31.47
C PRO A 317 28.08 41.32 -31.07
N PRO A 318 26.76 41.17 -31.31
CA PRO A 318 25.76 42.11 -30.80
C PRO A 318 25.79 42.14 -29.26
N PRO A 319 25.48 43.28 -28.62
CA PRO A 319 25.50 43.40 -27.17
C PRO A 319 24.50 42.46 -26.51
N ALA A 320 24.94 41.81 -25.43
CA ALA A 320 24.10 40.96 -24.60
C ALA A 320 22.92 41.77 -24.01
N PRO A 321 21.74 41.16 -23.82
CA PRO A 321 20.70 41.76 -22.98
C PRO A 321 21.26 42.02 -21.58
N PRO A 322 20.86 43.11 -20.90
CA PRO A 322 21.41 43.47 -19.60
C PRO A 322 21.20 42.32 -18.59
N ALA A 323 22.28 41.95 -17.93
CA ALA A 323 22.26 41.01 -16.81
C ALA A 323 21.40 41.62 -15.70
N MET A 324 20.28 40.96 -15.37
CA MET A 324 19.66 41.17 -14.08
C MET A 324 20.63 40.64 -13.03
N ASN A 325 21.04 41.55 -12.15
CA ASN A 325 21.92 41.29 -11.03
C ASN A 325 21.20 40.36 -10.03
N ILE A 326 21.42 39.05 -10.14
CA ILE A 326 21.00 38.10 -9.10
C ILE A 326 22.09 38.15 -8.03
N ALA A 327 21.73 38.69 -6.87
CA ALA A 327 22.56 38.69 -5.67
C ALA A 327 23.03 37.26 -5.33
N PRO A 328 24.22 37.07 -4.73
CA PRO A 328 24.70 35.76 -4.35
C PRO A 328 23.75 35.12 -3.32
N PRO A 329 23.53 33.79 -3.38
CA PRO A 329 22.74 33.10 -2.36
C PRO A 329 23.46 33.17 -1.01
N PRO A 330 22.73 33.31 0.12
CA PRO A 330 23.33 33.21 1.44
C PRO A 330 23.87 31.79 1.68
N PRO A 331 24.89 31.62 2.55
CA PRO A 331 25.43 30.32 2.88
C PRO A 331 24.37 29.45 3.59
N VAL A 332 24.31 28.18 3.18
CA VAL A 332 23.48 27.15 3.80
C VAL A 332 24.03 26.86 5.19
N SER A 333 23.31 27.30 6.23
CA SER A 333 23.56 26.86 7.60
C SER A 333 23.14 25.40 7.76
N VAL A 334 24.08 24.57 8.20
CA VAL A 334 23.84 23.21 8.69
C VAL A 334 23.01 23.31 9.96
N ILE A 335 21.79 22.75 9.97
CA ILE A 335 20.97 22.62 11.18
C ILE A 335 21.09 21.17 11.68
N LEU A 336 21.81 21.00 12.78
CA LEU A 336 21.75 19.84 13.67
C LEU A 336 20.38 19.78 14.36
N PRO A 337 19.87 18.60 14.74
CA PRO A 337 18.58 18.50 15.39
C PRO A 337 18.69 18.85 16.88
N ALA A 338 17.96 19.85 17.35
CA ALA A 338 17.65 20.00 18.77
C ALA A 338 16.36 20.79 19.02
N THR A 339 15.44 20.12 19.71
CA THR A 339 14.55 20.60 20.80
C THR A 339 13.45 21.64 20.54
N GLN A 340 12.28 21.34 21.11
CA GLN A 340 11.04 22.12 21.15
C GLN A 340 11.20 23.50 21.82
N ALA A 341 10.50 24.53 21.30
CA ALA A 341 9.80 25.57 22.06
C ALA A 341 8.95 26.47 21.14
N ALA A 342 7.83 26.96 21.68
CA ALA A 342 6.76 27.68 21.00
C ALA A 342 7.04 29.18 20.70
N SER A 343 6.40 29.72 19.65
CA SER A 343 5.46 30.88 19.67
C SER A 343 5.55 31.80 18.43
N ALA A 344 4.35 32.09 17.88
CA ALA A 344 3.87 33.34 17.25
C ALA A 344 4.45 33.87 15.91
N GLY A 345 3.55 33.95 14.91
CA GLY A 345 3.33 35.19 14.15
C GLY A 345 3.69 35.19 12.65
N GLY A 346 2.67 35.35 11.80
CA GLY A 346 2.74 36.20 10.59
C GLY A 346 3.05 35.51 9.26
N ASP A 347 2.00 35.34 8.45
CA ASP A 347 1.91 35.54 7.00
C ASP A 347 3.13 35.25 6.12
N ASP A 348 3.08 34.15 5.36
CA ASP A 348 3.16 34.20 3.90
C ASP A 348 2.83 32.82 3.30
N ALA A 349 1.60 32.67 2.79
CA ALA A 349 1.17 31.50 2.05
C ALA A 349 1.74 31.56 0.62
N ALA A 350 2.96 31.06 0.45
CA ALA A 350 3.57 30.92 -0.87
C ALA A 350 2.98 29.72 -1.63
N ASN A 351 2.42 30.02 -2.79
CA ASN A 351 2.03 29.13 -3.88
C ASN A 351 2.81 27.81 -3.95
N ILE A 352 2.10 26.68 -3.83
CA ILE A 352 2.62 25.38 -4.27
C ILE A 352 2.49 25.34 -5.80
N VAL A 353 3.56 25.73 -6.49
CA VAL A 353 3.74 25.47 -7.92
C VAL A 353 4.29 24.06 -8.07
N VAL A 354 3.45 23.12 -8.52
CA VAL A 354 3.88 21.79 -8.96
C VAL A 354 4.57 21.93 -10.31
N SER A 355 5.87 22.25 -10.28
CA SER A 355 6.74 22.12 -11.45
C SER A 355 7.17 20.65 -11.55
N GLY A 356 6.52 19.91 -12.45
CA GLY A 356 6.92 18.55 -12.81
C GLY A 356 8.28 18.54 -13.50
N GLN A 357 9.36 18.57 -12.73
CA GLN A 357 10.70 18.28 -13.24
C GLN A 357 10.85 16.77 -13.42
N ARG A 358 10.97 16.35 -14.67
CA ARG A 358 11.34 14.99 -15.06
C ARG A 358 12.78 14.74 -14.61
N ARG A 359 12.97 14.12 -13.44
CA ARG A 359 14.27 13.56 -13.06
C ARG A 359 14.51 12.33 -13.92
N SER A 360 15.40 12.45 -14.90
CA SER A 360 16.04 11.29 -15.53
C SER A 360 17.11 10.78 -14.57
N SER A 361 16.76 9.81 -13.73
CA SER A 361 17.77 8.98 -13.08
C SER A 361 18.30 7.96 -14.08
N PRO A 362 19.62 7.79 -14.24
CA PRO A 362 20.17 6.65 -14.96
C PRO A 362 20.11 5.44 -14.02
N VAL A 363 18.96 4.76 -13.98
CA VAL A 363 18.89 3.41 -13.40
C VAL A 363 19.20 2.45 -14.55
N GLN A 364 20.23 1.63 -14.34
CA GLN A 364 20.57 0.50 -15.21
C GLN A 364 19.30 -0.34 -15.41
N GLY A 365 18.79 -0.31 -16.65
CA GLY A 365 17.62 -1.09 -17.03
C GLY A 365 17.93 -2.57 -16.86
N ALA A 366 17.18 -3.24 -16.00
CA ALA A 366 17.06 -4.69 -16.04
C ALA A 366 16.60 -5.07 -17.46
N PRO A 367 17.30 -5.98 -18.17
CA PRO A 367 16.86 -6.38 -19.49
C PRO A 367 15.50 -7.08 -19.38
N LEU A 368 14.50 -6.44 -19.99
CA LEU A 368 13.22 -7.02 -20.33
C LEU A 368 13.46 -8.38 -21.01
N ALA A 369 12.76 -9.42 -20.55
CA ALA A 369 12.64 -10.66 -21.29
C ALA A 369 11.90 -10.35 -22.60
N VAL A 370 12.67 -10.15 -23.68
CA VAL A 370 12.14 -10.07 -25.04
C VAL A 370 11.79 -11.48 -25.48
N ASP A 371 10.51 -11.67 -25.80
CA ASP A 371 10.03 -12.81 -26.55
C ASP A 371 10.69 -12.79 -27.94
N VAL A 372 11.65 -13.69 -28.18
CA VAL A 372 12.39 -13.75 -29.44
C VAL A 372 11.58 -14.53 -30.44
N GLN A 373 10.67 -13.86 -31.15
CA GLN A 373 10.34 -14.15 -32.56
C GLN A 373 9.77 -12.90 -33.26
N SER A 374 10.65 -12.00 -33.72
CA SER A 374 10.38 -11.10 -34.85
C SER A 374 11.70 -10.59 -35.43
N ARG A 375 12.16 -11.18 -36.54
CA ARG A 375 13.23 -10.60 -37.36
C ARG A 375 12.58 -9.68 -38.39
N GLU A 376 12.62 -8.37 -38.15
CA GLU A 376 12.41 -7.36 -39.18
C GLU A 376 13.70 -6.55 -39.36
N THR A 377 14.31 -6.73 -40.52
CA THR A 377 15.53 -6.05 -40.95
C THR A 377 15.18 -4.65 -41.45
N LEU A 378 15.44 -3.61 -40.66
CA LEU A 378 15.44 -2.23 -41.12
C LEU A 378 16.88 -1.70 -41.20
N ALA A 379 17.36 -1.54 -42.43
CA ALA A 379 18.50 -0.71 -42.83
C ALA A 379 19.78 -0.77 -41.96
N GLY A 380 20.56 -1.84 -42.10
CA GLY A 380 22.03 -1.76 -42.15
C GLY A 380 22.80 -1.27 -40.92
N ARG A 381 22.17 -1.17 -39.74
CA ARG A 381 22.86 -0.97 -38.46
C ARG A 381 22.51 -2.12 -37.53
N THR A 382 23.35 -3.14 -37.53
CA THR A 382 23.48 -4.06 -36.40
C THR A 382 24.00 -3.24 -35.22
N ILE A 383 23.11 -2.83 -34.32
CA ILE A 383 23.53 -2.56 -32.95
C ILE A 383 23.88 -3.94 -32.39
N GLY A 384 25.15 -4.33 -32.52
CA GLY A 384 25.68 -5.45 -31.79
C GLY A 384 25.70 -5.06 -30.31
N LEU A 385 24.60 -5.31 -29.60
CA LEU A 385 24.74 -5.62 -28.19
C LEU A 385 25.46 -6.96 -28.16
N ASP A 386 26.74 -6.90 -27.84
CA ASP A 386 27.57 -8.06 -27.54
C ASP A 386 27.00 -8.73 -26.28
N LEU A 387 26.04 -9.62 -26.51
CA LEU A 387 25.31 -10.32 -25.47
C LEU A 387 26.21 -11.39 -24.80
N GLU A 388 27.31 -11.79 -25.44
CA GLU A 388 28.26 -12.75 -24.88
C GLU A 388 29.16 -12.11 -23.79
N SER A 389 29.53 -10.83 -23.89
CA SER A 389 30.20 -10.13 -22.77
C SER A 389 29.25 -9.81 -21.61
N ALA A 390 28.00 -9.43 -21.89
CA ALA A 390 26.98 -9.23 -20.84
C ALA A 390 26.54 -10.52 -20.13
N LEU A 391 26.70 -11.70 -20.74
CA LEU A 391 26.44 -13.02 -20.15
C LEU A 391 27.65 -13.56 -19.35
N ALA A 392 28.87 -13.08 -19.62
CA ALA A 392 30.04 -13.32 -18.78
C ALA A 392 30.01 -12.52 -17.44
N GLU A 393 29.08 -11.57 -17.29
CA GLU A 393 29.00 -10.59 -16.19
C GLU A 393 28.20 -11.04 -14.94
N ARG A 394 27.72 -12.30 -14.87
CA ARG A 394 26.89 -12.79 -13.73
C ARG A 394 27.49 -14.00 -13.03
N PRO A 395 28.44 -13.81 -12.10
CA PRO A 395 29.20 -14.90 -11.48
C PRO A 395 28.32 -15.92 -10.73
N TYR A 396 27.18 -15.48 -10.18
CA TYR A 396 26.27 -16.36 -9.44
C TYR A 396 25.51 -17.37 -10.32
N LEU A 397 25.14 -17.02 -11.56
CA LEU A 397 24.50 -17.99 -12.46
C LEU A 397 25.50 -19.02 -12.95
N ALA A 398 26.74 -18.60 -13.26
CA ALA A 398 27.81 -19.51 -13.61
C ALA A 398 28.14 -20.50 -12.47
N ALA A 399 28.17 -20.01 -11.23
CA ALA A 399 28.34 -20.85 -10.05
C ALA A 399 27.22 -21.89 -9.90
N LEU A 400 25.96 -21.49 -10.14
CA LEU A 400 24.80 -22.39 -10.10
C LEU A 400 24.82 -23.45 -11.22
N ASP A 401 25.27 -23.09 -12.43
CA ASP A 401 25.42 -24.05 -13.53
C ASP A 401 26.57 -25.04 -13.31
N ALA A 402 27.65 -24.62 -12.65
CA ALA A 402 28.73 -25.51 -12.23
C ALA A 402 28.36 -26.44 -11.07
N ALA A 403 27.31 -26.11 -10.31
CA ALA A 403 26.90 -26.87 -9.13
C ALA A 403 26.15 -28.16 -9.48
N LYS A 404 26.48 -29.25 -8.77
CA LYS A 404 25.68 -30.48 -8.78
C LYS A 404 24.26 -30.19 -8.27
N PRO A 405 23.20 -30.89 -8.75
CA PRO A 405 21.83 -30.66 -8.33
C PRO A 405 21.63 -30.58 -6.81
N GLU A 406 22.27 -31.47 -6.07
CA GLU A 406 22.21 -31.53 -4.59
C GLU A 406 22.80 -30.29 -3.90
N ASN A 407 23.75 -29.61 -4.54
CA ASN A 407 24.49 -28.49 -3.96
C ASN A 407 23.97 -27.12 -4.41
N ARG A 408 22.98 -27.06 -5.31
CA ARG A 408 22.51 -25.80 -5.91
C ARG A 408 21.97 -24.82 -4.87
N LEU A 409 21.28 -25.30 -3.84
CA LEU A 409 20.74 -24.44 -2.77
C LEU A 409 21.85 -23.91 -1.86
N ALA A 410 22.89 -24.70 -1.58
CA ALA A 410 24.04 -24.25 -0.80
C ALA A 410 24.86 -23.21 -1.58
N VAL A 411 25.06 -23.42 -2.89
CA VAL A 411 25.72 -22.43 -3.76
C VAL A 411 24.90 -21.16 -3.83
N LEU A 412 23.58 -21.25 -3.99
CA LEU A 412 22.68 -20.10 -3.97
C LEU A 412 22.82 -19.30 -2.67
N ALA A 413 22.81 -19.97 -1.51
CA ALA A 413 22.98 -19.31 -0.21
C ALA A 413 24.32 -18.57 -0.10
N ALA A 414 25.42 -19.16 -0.58
CA ALA A 414 26.71 -18.49 -0.62
C ALA A 414 26.72 -17.26 -1.57
N GLN A 415 25.98 -17.31 -2.67
CA GLN A 415 25.84 -16.15 -3.58
C GLN A 415 24.92 -15.06 -2.99
N GLU A 416 23.91 -15.45 -2.21
CA GLU A 416 23.01 -14.53 -1.49
C GLU A 416 23.78 -13.60 -0.55
N GLU A 417 24.85 -14.06 0.10
CA GLU A 417 25.69 -13.21 0.97
C GLU A 417 26.29 -12.00 0.25
N THR A 418 26.58 -12.13 -1.05
CA THR A 418 27.21 -11.05 -1.84
C THR A 418 26.18 -10.26 -2.67
N PHE A 419 25.19 -10.95 -3.25
CA PHE A 419 24.28 -10.36 -4.23
C PHE A 419 22.83 -10.23 -3.73
N GLY A 420 22.52 -10.74 -2.54
CA GLY A 420 21.18 -10.82 -1.97
C GLY A 420 20.54 -9.49 -1.58
N THR A 421 21.20 -8.36 -1.82
CA THR A 421 20.60 -7.01 -1.69
C THR A 421 19.97 -6.51 -2.99
N LEU A 422 20.19 -7.20 -4.11
CA LEU A 422 19.74 -6.80 -5.44
C LEU A 422 18.46 -7.55 -5.83
N PRO A 423 17.34 -6.86 -6.15
CA PRO A 423 16.14 -7.53 -6.66
C PRO A 423 16.41 -8.35 -7.92
N ALA A 424 17.29 -7.85 -8.80
CA ALA A 424 17.69 -8.54 -10.03
C ALA A 424 18.29 -9.93 -9.78
N PHE A 425 19.07 -10.10 -8.70
CA PHE A 425 19.65 -11.39 -8.33
C PHE A 425 18.56 -12.46 -8.13
N TYR A 426 17.55 -12.16 -7.31
CA TYR A 426 16.44 -13.08 -7.04
C TYR A 426 15.58 -13.34 -8.28
N LEU A 427 15.31 -12.30 -9.07
CA LEU A 427 14.55 -12.45 -10.31
C LEU A 427 15.26 -13.38 -11.30
N GLU A 428 16.59 -13.33 -11.38
CA GLU A 428 17.35 -14.09 -12.36
C GLU A 428 17.63 -15.52 -11.92
N THR A 429 18.00 -15.71 -10.65
CA THR A 429 18.13 -17.04 -10.07
C THR A 429 16.78 -17.77 -10.08
N SER A 430 15.67 -17.06 -9.83
CA SER A 430 14.32 -17.63 -9.99
C SER A 430 14.09 -18.19 -11.40
N GLU A 431 14.38 -17.41 -12.45
CA GLU A 431 14.25 -17.88 -13.83
C GLU A 431 15.17 -19.07 -14.14
N TRP A 432 16.37 -19.05 -13.56
CA TRP A 432 17.30 -20.14 -13.69
C TRP A 432 16.75 -21.44 -13.09
N PHE A 433 16.25 -21.41 -11.84
CA PHE A 433 15.64 -22.58 -11.18
C PHE A 433 14.40 -23.07 -11.93
N ARG A 434 13.57 -22.14 -12.43
CA ARG A 434 12.40 -22.47 -13.26
C ARG A 434 12.80 -23.22 -14.52
N ARG A 435 13.85 -22.79 -15.22
CA ARG A 435 14.38 -23.47 -16.43
C ARG A 435 14.96 -24.85 -16.11
N LYS A 436 15.48 -25.06 -14.91
CA LYS A 436 15.95 -26.38 -14.44
C LYS A 436 14.82 -27.28 -13.92
N GLY A 437 13.57 -26.81 -13.91
CA GLY A 437 12.39 -27.58 -13.51
C GLY A 437 12.02 -27.49 -12.03
N ASP A 438 12.71 -26.66 -11.25
CA ASP A 438 12.41 -26.45 -9.83
C ASP A 438 11.48 -25.24 -9.65
N ALA A 439 10.18 -25.49 -9.81
CA ALA A 439 9.16 -24.46 -9.68
C ALA A 439 9.01 -23.95 -8.24
N GLY A 440 9.32 -24.77 -7.24
CA GLY A 440 9.25 -24.38 -5.82
C GLY A 440 10.29 -23.32 -5.50
N ALA A 441 11.57 -23.63 -5.77
CA ALA A 441 12.66 -22.69 -5.56
C ALA A 441 12.50 -21.41 -6.40
N ALA A 442 12.04 -21.54 -7.66
CA ALA A 442 11.77 -20.39 -8.51
C ALA A 442 10.75 -19.43 -7.89
N ARG A 443 9.64 -19.97 -7.37
CA ARG A 443 8.58 -19.19 -6.73
C ARG A 443 9.07 -18.53 -5.44
N ASP A 444 9.77 -19.26 -4.58
CA ASP A 444 10.24 -18.71 -3.31
C ASP A 444 11.28 -17.60 -3.55
N LEU A 445 12.11 -17.70 -4.59
CA LEU A 445 13.00 -16.63 -5.03
C LEU A 445 12.25 -15.39 -5.55
N LEU A 446 11.15 -15.57 -6.30
CA LEU A 446 10.30 -14.43 -6.71
C LEU A 446 9.75 -13.68 -5.50
N PHE A 447 9.30 -14.39 -4.47
CA PHE A 447 8.81 -13.76 -3.26
C PHE A 447 9.93 -13.14 -2.42
N SER A 448 11.11 -13.76 -2.38
CA SER A 448 12.29 -13.19 -1.70
C SER A 448 12.69 -11.84 -2.30
N ALA A 449 12.48 -11.66 -3.62
CA ALA A 449 12.70 -10.36 -4.26
C ALA A 449 11.82 -9.23 -3.68
N LEU A 450 10.68 -9.56 -3.05
CA LEU A 450 9.76 -8.59 -2.44
C LEU A 450 10.14 -8.22 -0.99
N GLU A 451 11.02 -8.97 -0.34
CA GLU A 451 11.48 -8.70 1.04
C GLU A 451 12.54 -7.60 1.12
N LEU A 452 13.06 -7.16 -0.02
CA LEU A 452 14.13 -6.17 -0.05
C LEU A 452 13.60 -4.75 0.20
N ALA A 453 14.31 -3.97 1.00
CA ALA A 453 13.97 -2.57 1.28
C ALA A 453 13.96 -1.67 0.02
N VAL A 454 14.65 -2.08 -1.05
CA VAL A 454 14.77 -1.33 -2.31
C VAL A 454 13.68 -1.66 -3.34
N VAL A 455 12.66 -2.44 -2.98
CA VAL A 455 11.60 -2.87 -3.89
C VAL A 455 10.74 -1.69 -4.36
N ASP A 456 10.60 -1.58 -5.67
CA ASP A 456 9.76 -0.58 -6.34
C ASP A 456 8.54 -1.20 -7.05
N ASP A 457 7.69 -0.34 -7.61
CA ASP A 457 6.49 -0.76 -8.34
C ASP A 457 6.83 -1.63 -9.57
N GLU A 458 7.99 -1.42 -10.20
CA GLU A 458 8.43 -2.21 -11.36
C GLU A 458 8.78 -3.64 -10.94
N THR A 459 9.54 -3.80 -9.85
CA THR A 459 9.86 -5.11 -9.27
C THR A 459 8.58 -5.87 -8.90
N ARG A 460 7.62 -5.21 -8.23
CA ARG A 460 6.32 -5.82 -7.89
C ARG A 460 5.56 -6.27 -9.14
N GLN A 461 5.57 -5.47 -10.20
CA GLN A 461 4.93 -5.82 -11.47
C GLN A 461 5.60 -7.02 -12.15
N ILE A 462 6.93 -7.07 -12.16
CA ILE A 462 7.69 -8.20 -12.73
C ILE A 462 7.37 -9.50 -11.96
N VAL A 463 7.39 -9.45 -10.63
CA VAL A 463 7.04 -10.60 -9.78
C VAL A 463 5.61 -11.06 -10.06
N ALA A 464 4.64 -10.13 -10.07
CA ALA A 464 3.24 -10.46 -10.36
C ALA A 464 3.06 -11.11 -11.75
N PHE A 465 3.73 -10.59 -12.78
CA PHE A 465 3.68 -11.15 -14.13
C PHE A 465 4.25 -12.57 -14.20
N ARG A 466 5.38 -12.81 -13.54
CA ARG A 466 6.04 -14.13 -13.56
C ARG A 466 5.26 -15.18 -12.78
N LEU A 467 4.71 -14.82 -11.61
CA LEU A 467 3.80 -15.68 -10.85
C LEU A 467 2.58 -16.06 -11.67
N GLU A 468 2.04 -15.15 -12.49
CA GLU A 468 0.90 -15.47 -13.35
C GLU A 468 1.25 -16.39 -14.49
N ARG A 469 2.39 -16.16 -15.14
CA ARG A 469 2.88 -17.08 -16.17
C ARG A 469 2.95 -18.51 -15.64
N GLU A 470 3.33 -18.69 -14.38
CA GLU A 470 3.40 -19.98 -13.71
C GLU A 470 2.01 -20.50 -13.28
N ALA A 471 1.12 -19.60 -12.85
CA ALA A 471 -0.27 -19.90 -12.53
C ALA A 471 -1.19 -20.10 -13.76
N ILE A 472 -0.74 -19.91 -15.01
CA ILE A 472 -1.58 -20.20 -16.20
C ILE A 472 -1.91 -21.70 -16.34
N SER A 473 -1.27 -22.58 -15.55
CA SER A 473 -1.70 -23.99 -15.39
C SER A 473 -2.80 -24.21 -14.33
N THR A 474 -3.01 -23.26 -13.41
CA THR A 474 -4.04 -23.25 -12.34
C THR A 474 -4.39 -21.82 -11.97
N ALA A 475 -5.55 -21.31 -12.40
CA ALA A 475 -6.19 -19.99 -12.13
C ALA A 475 -5.34 -18.89 -11.42
N PRO A 476 -5.32 -17.63 -11.91
CA PRO A 476 -4.48 -16.57 -11.35
C PRO A 476 -4.70 -16.41 -9.84
N SER A 477 -3.62 -16.62 -9.08
CA SER A 477 -3.67 -16.66 -7.63
C SER A 477 -4.17 -15.31 -7.08
N PRO A 478 -4.94 -15.28 -5.98
CA PRO A 478 -5.37 -14.04 -5.33
C PRO A 478 -4.21 -13.07 -5.05
N CYS A 479 -3.02 -13.61 -4.80
CA CYS A 479 -1.77 -12.88 -4.60
C CYS A 479 -1.36 -12.04 -5.83
N SER A 480 -1.37 -12.59 -7.04
CA SER A 480 -0.89 -11.88 -8.24
C SER A 480 -1.80 -10.70 -8.65
N ARG A 481 -3.12 -10.87 -8.49
CA ARG A 481 -4.09 -9.78 -8.67
C ARG A 481 -3.85 -8.62 -7.71
N ARG A 482 -3.46 -8.92 -6.46
CA ARG A 482 -3.22 -7.90 -5.43
C ARG A 482 -1.93 -7.13 -5.67
N LEU A 483 -0.82 -7.81 -5.95
CA LEU A 483 0.46 -7.15 -6.26
C LEU A 483 0.31 -6.13 -7.41
N ARG A 484 -0.53 -6.45 -8.39
CA ARG A 484 -0.90 -5.48 -9.45
C ARG A 484 -1.72 -4.31 -8.94
N GLN A 485 -2.73 -4.56 -8.11
CA GLN A 485 -3.57 -3.49 -7.59
C GLN A 485 -2.75 -2.51 -6.73
N GLU A 486 -1.81 -3.03 -5.93
CA GLU A 486 -0.86 -2.24 -5.14
C GLU A 486 0.06 -1.39 -6.03
N ALA A 487 0.63 -1.98 -7.08
CA ALA A 487 1.47 -1.26 -8.04
C ALA A 487 0.71 -0.21 -8.88
N ILE A 488 -0.61 -0.37 -9.06
CA ILE A 488 -1.46 0.59 -9.78
C ILE A 488 -1.84 1.80 -8.89
N SER A 489 -1.86 1.62 -7.57
CA SER A 489 -2.14 2.69 -6.61
C SER A 489 -0.98 3.67 -6.35
N GLY A 490 0.22 3.39 -6.89
CA GLY A 490 1.37 4.29 -6.83
C GLY A 490 1.15 5.63 -7.58
N PRO A 491 1.91 6.69 -7.25
CA PRO A 491 1.69 8.05 -7.75
C PRO A 491 2.00 8.25 -9.25
N SER A 492 2.34 7.22 -10.03
CA SER A 492 2.70 7.37 -11.44
C SER A 492 1.49 7.29 -12.40
N PRO A 493 1.12 8.38 -13.09
CA PRO A 493 0.00 8.38 -14.04
C PRO A 493 0.32 7.62 -15.35
N ALA A 494 1.59 7.40 -15.66
CA ALA A 494 2.02 6.84 -16.94
C ALA A 494 1.76 5.32 -17.07
N ALA A 495 1.75 4.60 -15.95
CA ALA A 495 1.45 3.16 -15.93
C ALA A 495 -0.04 2.87 -16.23
N ARG A 496 -0.94 3.82 -15.93
CA ARG A 496 -2.39 3.66 -16.10
C ARG A 496 -2.86 3.58 -17.55
N TRP A 497 -2.08 4.09 -18.52
CA TRP A 497 -2.49 4.16 -19.92
C TRP A 497 -1.98 3.02 -20.80
N ARG A 498 -1.01 2.22 -20.32
CA ARG A 498 -0.34 1.19 -21.15
C ARG A 498 -1.01 -0.18 -21.16
N TRP A 499 -2.07 -0.40 -20.37
CA TRP A 499 -2.56 -1.76 -20.07
C TRP A 499 -4.07 -1.96 -20.25
N ARG A 500 -4.61 -1.62 -21.43
CA ARG A 500 -5.77 -2.35 -21.98
C ARG A 500 -5.26 -3.28 -23.09
N LEU A 501 -5.06 -4.56 -22.78
CA LEU A 501 -4.90 -5.59 -23.80
C LEU A 501 -6.28 -6.14 -24.24
N PRO A 502 -6.43 -6.63 -25.48
CA PRO A 502 -7.69 -7.12 -26.00
C PRO A 502 -8.03 -8.50 -25.41
N ASN A 503 -9.29 -8.70 -25.03
CA ASN A 503 -9.85 -10.01 -24.68
C ASN A 503 -9.73 -10.96 -25.89
N ALA A 504 -8.73 -11.83 -25.89
CA ALA A 504 -8.69 -13.01 -26.75
C ALA A 504 -9.34 -14.17 -25.99
N GLY A 505 -10.66 -14.32 -26.17
CA GLY A 505 -11.45 -15.37 -25.55
C GLY A 505 -12.88 -15.31 -26.04
N GLY A 506 -13.16 -15.96 -27.16
CA GLY A 506 -14.51 -16.09 -27.69
C GLY A 506 -15.40 -16.85 -26.70
N ARG A 507 -16.31 -16.12 -26.05
CA ARG A 507 -17.60 -16.60 -25.54
C ARG A 507 -18.45 -15.37 -25.15
N THR A 508 -19.55 -15.20 -25.90
CA THR A 508 -20.73 -14.35 -25.68
C THR A 508 -20.72 -13.38 -24.49
N ALA A 509 -20.68 -12.09 -24.80
CA ALA A 509 -20.77 -10.98 -23.84
C ALA A 509 -22.17 -10.84 -23.21
N PRO A 510 -22.29 -10.54 -21.90
CA PRO A 510 -23.42 -9.80 -21.37
C PRO A 510 -23.18 -8.30 -21.56
N ARG A 511 -24.16 -7.61 -22.18
CA ARG A 511 -24.19 -6.16 -22.41
C ARG A 511 -23.98 -5.36 -21.11
N ALA A 512 -22.83 -4.70 -20.97
CA ALA A 512 -22.68 -3.59 -20.03
C ALA A 512 -23.03 -2.27 -20.75
N ARG A 513 -24.16 -1.66 -20.38
CA ARG A 513 -24.50 -0.28 -20.75
C ARG A 513 -23.62 0.67 -19.95
N THR A 514 -22.70 1.35 -20.62
CA THR A 514 -21.98 2.51 -20.05
C THR A 514 -22.87 3.74 -20.19
N ILE A 515 -23.44 4.23 -19.09
CA ILE A 515 -24.11 5.53 -19.06
C ILE A 515 -23.04 6.59 -18.82
N TRP A 516 -22.83 7.43 -19.81
CA TRP A 516 -22.07 8.67 -19.73
C TRP A 516 -23.03 9.76 -19.23
N SER A 517 -22.77 10.37 -18.08
CA SER A 517 -23.52 11.54 -17.61
C SER A 517 -22.59 12.75 -17.51
N GLY A 518 -22.63 13.60 -18.52
CA GLY A 518 -22.14 14.97 -18.43
C GLY A 518 -23.12 15.85 -17.62
N PRO A 519 -22.66 16.99 -17.08
CA PRO A 519 -23.46 17.79 -16.17
C PRO A 519 -24.46 18.65 -16.94
N SER A 520 -25.75 18.37 -16.77
CA SER A 520 -26.83 19.27 -17.18
C SER A 520 -27.60 19.73 -15.94
N HIS A 521 -27.50 21.03 -15.66
CA HIS A 521 -28.40 21.74 -14.76
C HIS A 521 -29.86 21.60 -15.23
N CYS A 522 -30.79 21.30 -14.33
CA CYS A 522 -32.12 21.92 -14.32
C CYS A 522 -32.85 21.68 -12.99
N TRP A 523 -33.60 22.70 -12.59
CA TRP A 523 -34.25 22.90 -11.30
C TRP A 523 -35.42 21.95 -10.98
N ARG A 524 -35.51 21.60 -9.69
CA ARG A 524 -36.68 21.57 -8.78
C ARG A 524 -38.08 21.37 -9.43
N LYS A 525 -38.76 20.27 -9.05
CA LYS A 525 -40.09 20.27 -8.39
C LYS A 525 -40.50 18.85 -7.94
N SER A 526 -40.79 18.77 -6.64
CA SER A 526 -41.74 17.92 -5.90
C SER A 526 -42.33 16.68 -6.58
N CYS A 527 -42.19 15.51 -5.94
CA CYS A 527 -43.32 14.87 -5.25
C CYS A 527 -42.92 13.63 -4.44
N SER A 528 -43.56 13.57 -3.28
CA SER A 528 -43.55 12.62 -2.18
C SER A 528 -43.71 11.15 -2.59
N ILE A 529 -42.99 10.28 -1.87
CA ILE A 529 -43.26 8.85 -1.73
C ILE A 529 -44.42 8.67 -0.73
N PRO A 530 -45.18 7.55 -0.79
CA PRO A 530 -45.10 6.66 0.37
C PRO A 530 -44.89 5.18 -0.01
N ARG A 531 -44.03 4.52 0.78
CA ARG A 531 -44.00 3.07 1.08
C ARG A 531 -45.37 2.68 1.68
N SER A 532 -45.91 1.47 1.67
CA SER A 532 -45.41 0.08 1.64
C SER A 532 -46.63 -0.86 1.57
N ALA A 533 -46.41 -2.13 1.18
CA ALA A 533 -47.10 -3.39 1.60
C ALA A 533 -48.65 -3.37 1.79
N THR A 534 -49.45 -4.34 1.34
CA THR A 534 -49.46 -5.76 1.74
C THR A 534 -50.64 -6.44 1.01
N SER A 535 -50.55 -7.73 0.72
CA SER A 535 -51.66 -8.57 0.29
C SER A 535 -52.56 -8.97 1.47
N THR A 536 -53.86 -8.70 1.39
CA THR A 536 -54.90 -9.57 1.98
C THR A 536 -56.25 -9.29 1.35
N GLY A 537 -56.90 -10.36 0.87
CA GLY A 537 -58.21 -10.32 0.22
C GLY A 537 -59.35 -10.10 1.22
N SER A 538 -60.43 -9.54 0.68
CA SER A 538 -61.68 -9.25 1.38
C SER A 538 -62.58 -10.50 1.50
N ARG A 539 -63.37 -10.57 2.59
CA ARG A 539 -64.84 -10.73 2.55
C ARG A 539 -65.50 -10.74 3.94
N ARG A 540 -66.47 -9.82 4.07
CA ARG A 540 -67.79 -9.88 4.76
C ARG A 540 -67.91 -10.30 6.24
N TRP A 541 -68.44 -9.35 7.02
CA TRP A 541 -69.34 -9.50 8.18
C TRP A 541 -70.68 -10.16 7.76
N PRO A 542 -71.48 -10.78 8.66
CA PRO A 542 -71.90 -10.32 9.99
C PRO A 542 -71.15 -10.91 11.17
#